data_AF-A0A1G1WA26-F1
#
_entry.id   AF-A0A1G1WA26-F1
#
_cell.length_a   1.000
_cell.length_b   1.000
_cell.length_c   1.000
_cell.angle_alpha   90.00
_cell.angle_beta   90.00
_cell.angle_gamma   90.00
#
_symmetry.space_group_name_H-M   'P 1'
#
loop_
_entity.id
_entity.type
_entity.pdbx_description
1 polymer ?
#
loop_
_entity_poly.entity_id
_entity_poly.type
_entity_poly.pdbx_seq_one_letter_code
_entity_poly.pdbx_strand_id
1 'polypeptide(L)'
;MQLIIWLLVIEVILGIVAALNKGDFNLNHLGNYVRELVVGYVFGFAVVEMVGQVAQDFVGVWLVPVTFVILVLTLIGGILGNLDKLGVKMPSWVKKE
;
A
#
# COMPACT_ATOMS: atom_id res chain seq x y z
N MET A 1 0.98 -13.20 -5.07
CA MET A 1 2.26 -12.53 -4.73
C MET A 1 2.74 -11.53 -5.78
N GLN A 2 2.96 -11.92 -7.05
CA GLN A 2 3.53 -11.01 -8.07
C GLN A 2 2.73 -9.69 -8.25
N LEU A 3 1.40 -9.74 -8.16
CA LEU A 3 0.54 -8.55 -8.31
C LEU A 3 0.72 -7.53 -7.17
N ILE A 4 0.86 -7.97 -5.92
CA ILE A 4 1.14 -7.07 -4.78
C ILE A 4 2.50 -6.41 -4.97
N ILE A 5 3.50 -7.16 -5.40
CA ILE A 5 4.85 -6.64 -5.63
C ILE A 5 4.81 -5.53 -6.69
N TRP A 6 4.11 -5.76 -7.81
CA TRP A 6 3.95 -4.74 -8.85
C TRP A 6 3.19 -3.51 -8.37
N LEU A 7 2.10 -3.68 -7.62
CA LEU A 7 1.35 -2.56 -7.04
C LEU A 7 2.22 -1.74 -6.08
N LEU A 8 3.00 -2.40 -5.24
CA LEU A 8 3.90 -1.76 -4.28
C LEU A 8 5.01 -0.99 -5.02
N VAL A 9 5.60 -1.57 -6.07
CA VAL A 9 6.58 -0.87 -6.91
C VAL A 9 5.98 0.36 -7.57
N ILE A 10 4.79 0.26 -8.15
CA ILE A 10 4.08 1.38 -8.78
C ILE A 10 3.78 2.47 -7.75
N GLU A 11 3.29 2.10 -6.57
CA GLU A 11 2.99 3.05 -5.49
C GLU A 11 4.24 3.80 -5.02
N VAL A 12 5.36 3.09 -4.83
CA VAL A 12 6.64 3.70 -4.46
C VAL A 12 7.13 4.66 -5.53
N ILE A 13 7.09 4.27 -6.81
CA ILE A 13 7.49 5.15 -7.92
C ILE A 13 6.59 6.39 -7.96
N LEU A 14 5.28 6.22 -7.88
CA LEU A 14 4.32 7.33 -7.89
C LEU A 14 4.52 8.26 -6.68
N GLY A 15 4.80 7.70 -5.49
CA GLY A 15 5.10 8.47 -4.30
C GLY A 15 6.35 9.33 -4.47
N ILE A 16 7.41 8.76 -5.05
CA ILE A 16 8.65 9.49 -5.38
C ILE A 16 8.38 10.61 -6.38
N VAL A 17 7.69 10.30 -7.48
CA VAL A 17 7.39 11.29 -8.53
C VAL A 17 6.48 12.40 -7.99
N ALA A 18 5.49 12.06 -7.16
CA ALA A 18 4.62 13.03 -6.50
C ALA A 18 5.39 13.95 -5.54
N ALA A 19 6.34 13.40 -4.76
CA ALA A 19 7.18 14.19 -3.86
C ALA A 19 8.15 15.10 -4.63
N LEU A 20 8.71 14.62 -5.75
CA LEU A 20 9.53 15.44 -6.66
C LEU A 20 8.72 16.59 -7.27
N ASN A 21 7.51 16.32 -7.74
CA ASN A 21 6.63 17.33 -8.35
C ASN A 21 6.23 18.44 -7.36
N LYS A 22 6.09 18.09 -6.07
CA LYS A 22 5.80 19.06 -5.00
C LYS A 22 7.04 19.81 -4.50
N GLY A 23 8.23 19.43 -4.92
CA GLY A 23 9.49 20.01 -4.42
C GLY A 23 9.87 19.58 -3.00
N ASP A 24 9.10 18.68 -2.38
CA ASP A 24 9.30 18.19 -1.00
C ASP A 24 10.20 16.95 -0.92
N PHE A 25 10.81 16.55 -2.04
CA PHE A 25 11.60 15.32 -2.09
C PHE A 25 12.87 15.43 -1.23
N ASN A 26 12.91 14.63 -0.17
CA ASN A 26 14.07 14.42 0.68
C ASN A 26 14.30 12.91 0.86
N LEU A 27 15.55 12.48 1.03
CA LEU A 27 15.89 11.09 1.37
C LEU A 27 15.17 10.62 2.64
N ASN A 28 14.90 11.52 3.60
CA ASN A 28 14.06 11.22 4.76
C ASN A 28 12.60 10.95 4.39
N HIS A 29 12.07 11.61 3.35
CA HIS A 29 10.73 11.36 2.83
C HIS A 29 10.65 9.98 2.20
N LEU A 30 11.63 9.62 1.37
CA LEU A 30 11.75 8.28 0.79
C LEU A 30 11.89 7.20 1.88
N GLY A 31 12.78 7.42 2.86
CA GLY A 31 13.00 6.49 3.96
C GLY A 31 11.77 6.28 4.82
N ASN A 32 11.04 7.35 5.14
CA ASN A 32 9.78 7.26 5.86
C ASN A 32 8.71 6.55 5.03
N TYR A 33 8.58 6.86 3.74
CA TYR A 33 7.60 6.23 2.86
C TYR A 33 7.84 4.73 2.70
N VAL A 34 9.09 4.32 2.46
CA VAL A 34 9.49 2.91 2.40
C VAL A 34 9.27 2.25 3.75
N ARG A 35 9.59 2.90 4.87
CA ARG A 35 9.33 2.35 6.21
C ARG A 35 7.83 2.14 6.44
N GLU A 36 7.00 3.11 6.09
CA GLU A 36 5.56 3.06 6.30
C GLU A 36 4.91 1.96 5.44
N LEU A 37 5.31 1.85 4.17
CA LEU A 37 4.86 0.79 3.27
C LEU A 37 5.40 -0.59 3.66
N VAL A 38 6.72 -0.74 3.80
CA VAL A 38 7.34 -2.04 4.03
C VAL A 38 7.04 -2.54 5.44
N VAL A 39 7.17 -1.72 6.47
CA VAL A 39 6.89 -2.16 7.84
C VAL A 39 5.39 -2.33 8.06
N GLY A 40 4.55 -1.45 7.54
CA GLY A 40 3.10 -1.58 7.70
C GLY A 40 2.55 -2.81 6.98
N TYR A 41 2.83 -2.94 5.68
CA TYR A 41 2.19 -3.96 4.86
C TYR A 41 2.92 -5.30 4.88
N VAL A 42 4.25 -5.32 4.77
CA VAL A 42 4.99 -6.59 4.74
C VAL A 42 5.00 -7.23 6.13
N PHE A 43 5.23 -6.45 7.18
CA PHE A 43 5.21 -6.98 8.55
C PHE A 43 3.78 -7.33 8.99
N GLY A 44 2.79 -6.49 8.69
CA GLY A 44 1.38 -6.79 8.96
C GLY A 44 0.91 -8.07 8.26
N PHE A 45 1.25 -8.22 6.97
CA PHE A 45 0.90 -9.42 6.22
C PHE A 45 1.64 -10.67 6.72
N ALA A 46 2.94 -10.57 7.04
CA ALA A 46 3.71 -11.69 7.58
C ALA A 46 3.17 -12.19 8.93
N VAL A 47 2.76 -11.28 9.82
CA VAL A 47 2.13 -11.64 11.09
C VAL A 47 0.79 -12.33 10.84
N VAL A 48 -0.03 -11.81 9.92
CA VAL A 48 -1.32 -12.42 9.55
C VAL A 48 -1.13 -13.81 8.93
N GLU A 49 -0.11 -13.99 8.09
CA GLU A 49 0.21 -15.27 7.46
C GLU A 49 0.67 -16.30 8.49
N MET A 50 1.54 -15.91 9.43
CA MET A 50 1.95 -16.78 10.54
C MET A 50 0.75 -17.21 11.39
N VAL A 51 -0.13 -16.27 11.75
CA VAL A 51 -1.34 -16.58 12.54
C VAL A 51 -2.30 -17.47 11.73
N GLY A 52 -2.45 -17.22 10.42
CA GLY A 52 -3.29 -18.01 9.53
C GLY A 52 -2.79 -19.44 9.33
N GLN A 53 -1.47 -19.68 9.36
CA GLN A 53 -0.91 -21.04 9.29
C GLN A 53 -1.15 -21.85 10.55
N VAL A 54 -1.16 -21.19 11.72
CA VAL A 54 -1.41 -21.85 13.02
C VAL A 54 -2.90 -22.05 13.26
N ALA A 55 -3.74 -21.12 12.80
CA ALA A 55 -5.19 -21.19 12.91
C ALA A 55 -5.79 -21.97 11.73
N GLN A 56 -5.84 -23.30 11.80
CA GLN A 56 -6.48 -24.14 10.76
C GLN A 56 -8.01 -24.00 10.69
N ASP A 57 -8.62 -23.26 11.62
CA ASP A 57 -10.06 -23.00 11.67
C ASP A 57 -10.50 -21.87 10.71
N PHE A 58 -11.81 -21.60 10.68
CA PHE A 58 -12.48 -20.57 9.86
C PHE A 58 -11.74 -19.23 9.84
N VAL A 59 -11.04 -18.87 10.92
CA VAL A 59 -10.18 -17.69 11.00
C VAL A 59 -9.03 -17.76 9.99
N GLY A 60 -8.20 -18.80 9.95
CA GLY A 60 -7.10 -18.86 8.96
C GLY A 60 -7.57 -18.97 7.51
N VAL A 61 -8.72 -19.62 7.28
CA VAL A 61 -9.30 -19.78 5.94
C VAL A 61 -9.74 -18.44 5.32
N TRP A 62 -10.33 -17.54 6.13
CA TRP A 62 -10.84 -16.26 5.62
C TRP A 62 -9.93 -15.07 5.91
N LEU A 63 -9.11 -15.11 6.96
CA LEU A 63 -8.25 -14.00 7.36
C LEU A 63 -7.24 -13.67 6.27
N VAL A 64 -6.54 -14.67 5.72
CA VAL A 64 -5.53 -14.46 4.68
C VAL A 64 -6.12 -13.83 3.40
N PRO A 65 -7.19 -14.36 2.79
CA PRO A 65 -7.76 -13.75 1.60
C PRO A 65 -8.42 -12.39 1.87
N VAL A 66 -9.05 -12.18 3.03
CA VAL A 66 -9.63 -10.87 3.38
C VAL A 66 -8.53 -9.82 3.58
N THR A 67 -7.46 -10.16 4.32
CA THR A 67 -6.31 -9.27 4.47
C THR A 67 -5.66 -8.99 3.12
N PHE A 68 -5.55 -9.98 2.23
CA PHE A 68 -5.07 -9.76 0.86
C PHE A 68 -5.92 -8.73 0.11
N VAL A 69 -7.25 -8.83 0.16
CA VAL A 69 -8.15 -7.86 -0.49
C VAL A 69 -7.99 -6.46 0.11
N ILE A 70 -7.96 -6.34 1.44
CA ILE A 70 -7.74 -5.05 2.13
C ILE A 70 -6.41 -4.43 1.70
N LEU A 71 -5.35 -5.24 1.65
CA LEU A 71 -4.01 -4.78 1.27
C LEU A 71 -4.00 -4.26 -0.17
N VAL A 72 -4.61 -4.99 -1.11
CA VAL A 72 -4.75 -4.53 -2.51
C VAL A 72 -5.54 -3.22 -2.60
N LEU A 73 -6.66 -3.11 -1.88
CA LEU A 73 -7.45 -1.87 -1.86
C LEU A 73 -6.68 -0.69 -1.29
N THR A 74 -5.84 -0.94 -0.28
CA THR A 74 -5.06 0.12 0.36
C THR A 74 -3.93 0.59 -0.57
N LEU A 75 -3.25 -0.33 -1.27
CA LEU A 75 -2.25 0.01 -2.30
C LEU A 75 -2.88 0.81 -3.45
N ILE A 76 -4.07 0.41 -3.91
CA ILE A 76 -4.82 1.17 -4.92
C ILE A 76 -5.14 2.58 -4.40
N GLY A 77 -5.59 2.71 -3.15
CA GLY A 77 -5.84 4.01 -2.52
C GLY A 77 -4.59 4.90 -2.48
N GLY A 78 -3.43 4.32 -2.13
CA GLY A 78 -2.14 5.02 -2.12
C GLY A 78 -1.71 5.50 -3.51
N ILE A 79 -1.85 4.64 -4.52
CA ILE A 79 -1.61 4.97 -5.94
C ILE A 79 -2.49 6.15 -6.37
N LEU A 80 -3.79 6.07 -6.12
CA LEU A 80 -4.74 7.10 -6.52
C LEU A 80 -4.47 8.43 -5.79
N GLY A 81 -4.11 8.38 -4.51
CA GLY A 81 -3.70 9.56 -3.75
C GLY A 81 -2.43 10.22 -4.29
N ASN A 82 -1.43 9.43 -4.71
CA ASN A 82 -0.21 9.96 -5.33
C ASN A 82 -0.48 10.52 -6.75
N LEU A 83 -1.37 9.90 -7.51
CA LEU A 83 -1.80 10.42 -8.81
C LEU A 83 -2.60 11.74 -8.69
N ASP A 84 -3.40 11.91 -7.63
CA ASP A 84 -4.06 13.20 -7.34
C ASP A 84 -3.04 14.31 -7.06
N LYS A 85 -1.98 13.99 -6.30
CA LYS A 85 -0.83 14.91 -6.10
C LYS A 85 -0.10 15.26 -7.41
N LEU A 86 -0.24 14.43 -8.45
CA LEU A 86 0.32 14.65 -9.79
C LEU A 86 -0.64 15.39 -10.73
N GLY A 87 -1.82 15.79 -10.24
CA GLY A 87 -2.82 16.53 -11.03
C GLY A 87 -3.73 15.66 -11.88
N VAL A 88 -3.68 14.33 -11.71
CA VAL A 88 -4.62 13.42 -12.37
C VAL A 88 -5.97 13.54 -11.67
N LYS A 89 -7.03 13.86 -12.43
CA LYS A 89 -8.39 13.98 -11.88
C LYS A 89 -8.86 12.63 -11.35
N MET A 90 -8.85 12.48 -10.02
CA MET A 90 -9.45 11.33 -9.35
C MET A 90 -10.97 11.43 -9.30
N PRO A 91 -11.67 10.29 -9.37
CA PRO A 91 -13.10 10.27 -9.19
C PRO A 91 -13.46 10.56 -7.71
N SER A 92 -14.61 11.20 -7.48
CA SER A 92 -14.97 11.87 -6.21
C SER A 92 -14.93 10.96 -4.97
N TRP A 93 -15.35 9.71 -5.11
CA TRP A 93 -15.30 8.65 -4.10
C TRP A 93 -13.91 8.30 -3.56
N VAL A 94 -12.84 8.78 -4.17
CA VAL A 94 -11.45 8.54 -3.75
C VAL A 94 -10.81 9.78 -3.11
N LYS A 95 -11.36 10.97 -3.38
CA LYS A 95 -10.84 12.21 -2.83
C LYS A 95 -11.19 12.28 -1.35
N LYS A 96 -10.17 12.34 -0.51
CA LYS A 96 -10.32 12.68 0.90
C LYS A 96 -10.77 14.14 0.93
N GLU A 97 -12.00 14.39 1.40
CA GLU A 97 -12.48 15.75 1.72
C GLU A 97 -11.52 16.46 2.69
#